data_AF-A0A3B3RSK2-F1
#
_entry.id   AF-A0A3B3RSK2-F1
#
_cell.length_a   1.000
_cell.length_b   1.000
_cell.length_c   1.000
_cell.angle_alpha   90.00
_cell.angle_beta   90.00
_cell.angle_gamma   90.00
#
_symmetry.space_group_name_H-M   'P 1'
#
loop_
_entity.id
_entity.type
_entity.pdbx_description
1 polymer ?
#
loop_
_entity_poly.entity_id
_entity_poly.type
_entity_poly.pdbx_seq_one_letter_code
_entity_poly.pdbx_strand_id
1 'polypeptide(L)'
;MATHVSELEVAKKNLTDAIGDNVKQYWANLKLWFKQKISKDEFDAEARRLLGQDNVHVHNDFLLAILTRCQIIVSAPEGPGSLPWQGGSASKPGKPNRKKKFPSVRQKFDHRFQPQNPLSAAQPFSPRELTPGEDEELRLSAHTLLLPTRGQLEARMMVTAFELGLDNVTEDAVGMLVCAVEVHLKDVLTAVISRRKAYRLRDGHFPYAFGSDVTPQPYLKNRHPPPPPSASLPAGPPPQVSPDEAEQQAALLLACSGGSLPPPLPPINMADLLEALQVHRAVVPSHSVYALSMERILAQLWHPSHEELEQDQVHRRRLASQEGLLIY
;
A
#
# COMPACT_ATOMS: atom_id res chain seq x y z
N MET A 1 16.57 22.12 15.91
CA MET A 1 15.67 21.82 14.77
C MET A 1 14.80 23.02 14.33
N ALA A 2 15.12 24.27 14.69
CA ALA A 2 14.25 25.44 14.41
C ALA A 2 14.73 26.37 13.28
N THR A 3 15.80 26.01 12.56
CA THR A 3 16.45 26.92 11.57
C THR A 3 15.98 26.71 10.13
N HIS A 4 15.58 25.49 9.72
CA HIS A 4 15.31 25.19 8.30
C HIS A 4 13.89 25.50 7.82
N VAL A 5 12.89 25.50 8.72
CA VAL A 5 11.55 26.02 8.38
C VAL A 5 11.63 27.50 8.01
N SER A 6 12.60 28.22 8.57
CA SER A 6 12.84 29.62 8.24
C SER A 6 13.37 29.83 6.82
N GLU A 7 14.16 28.90 6.27
CA GLU A 7 14.83 29.10 4.97
C GLU A 7 13.84 29.02 3.81
N LEU A 8 12.89 28.07 3.85
CA LEU A 8 11.84 27.97 2.84
C LEU A 8 10.88 29.17 2.86
N GLU A 9 10.47 29.63 4.06
CA GLU A 9 9.60 30.80 4.19
C GLU A 9 10.31 32.09 3.73
N VAL A 10 11.62 32.21 4.01
CA VAL A 10 12.44 33.33 3.50
C VAL A 10 12.56 33.28 1.97
N ALA A 11 12.85 32.11 1.38
CA ALA A 11 12.95 31.98 -0.07
C ALA A 11 11.61 32.27 -0.77
N LYS A 12 10.49 31.81 -0.19
CA LYS A 12 9.14 32.10 -0.68
C LYS A 12 8.81 33.59 -0.63
N LYS A 13 9.20 34.28 0.45
CA LYS A 13 9.01 35.71 0.59
C LYS A 13 9.82 36.48 -0.45
N ASN A 14 11.12 36.19 -0.57
CA ASN A 14 12.00 36.83 -1.55
C ASN A 14 11.49 36.65 -2.99
N LEU A 15 10.97 35.46 -3.31
CA LEU A 15 10.36 35.18 -4.60
C LEU A 15 9.07 35.98 -4.83
N THR A 16 8.21 36.09 -3.82
CA THR A 16 6.97 36.86 -3.90
C THR A 16 7.26 38.35 -4.10
N ASP A 17 8.25 38.88 -3.36
CA ASP A 17 8.67 40.27 -3.46
C ASP A 17 9.31 40.57 -4.83
N ALA A 18 10.08 39.62 -5.40
CA ALA A 18 10.72 39.78 -6.71
C ALA A 18 9.74 39.68 -7.90
N ILE A 19 8.66 38.91 -7.78
CA ILE A 19 7.65 38.76 -8.85
C ILE A 19 6.59 39.86 -8.80
N GLY A 20 6.27 40.37 -7.60
CA GLY A 20 5.27 41.41 -7.40
C GLY A 20 3.87 40.99 -7.84
N ASP A 21 3.21 41.83 -8.66
CA ASP A 21 1.79 41.68 -9.00
C ASP A 21 1.47 40.40 -9.78
N ASN A 22 2.45 39.81 -10.47
CA ASN A 22 2.26 38.60 -11.27
C ASN A 22 2.43 37.29 -10.49
N VAL A 23 2.54 37.35 -9.15
CA VAL A 23 2.83 36.17 -8.33
C VAL A 23 1.78 35.07 -8.49
N LYS A 24 0.51 35.44 -8.76
CA LYS A 24 -0.57 34.49 -9.03
C LYS A 24 -0.29 33.62 -10.25
N GLN A 25 0.29 34.21 -11.30
CA GLN A 25 0.65 33.49 -12.53
C GLN A 25 1.79 32.51 -12.26
N TYR A 26 2.80 32.92 -11.50
CA TYR A 26 3.89 32.04 -11.11
C TYR A 26 3.39 30.80 -10.33
N TRP A 27 2.51 31.01 -9.33
CA TRP A 27 1.94 29.89 -8.57
C TRP A 27 1.05 28.98 -9.42
N ALA A 28 0.36 29.51 -10.42
CA ALA A 28 -0.40 28.69 -11.37
C ALA A 28 0.54 27.80 -12.21
N ASN A 29 1.65 28.36 -12.70
CA ASN A 29 2.64 27.61 -13.47
C ASN A 29 3.36 26.56 -12.62
N LEU A 30 3.70 26.89 -11.36
CA LEU A 30 4.27 25.92 -10.42
C LEU A 30 3.34 24.72 -10.22
N LYS A 31 2.02 24.95 -10.09
CA LYS A 31 1.03 23.86 -10.02
C LYS A 31 0.97 23.03 -11.31
N LEU A 32 1.04 23.68 -12.48
CA LEU A 32 1.05 22.97 -13.76
C LEU A 32 2.30 22.09 -13.91
N TRP A 33 3.46 22.60 -13.49
CA TRP A 33 4.72 21.87 -13.51
C TRP A 33 4.69 20.65 -12.57
N PHE A 34 4.22 20.82 -11.33
CA PHE A 34 4.03 19.70 -10.40
C PHE A 34 3.03 18.65 -10.91
N LYS A 35 2.01 19.07 -11.67
CA LYS A 35 1.04 18.18 -12.34
C LYS A 35 1.56 17.56 -13.65
N GLN A 36 2.83 17.79 -14.00
CA GLN A 36 3.44 17.36 -15.26
C GLN A 36 2.65 17.82 -16.51
N LYS A 37 1.93 18.95 -16.42
CA LYS A 37 1.20 19.55 -17.54
C LYS A 37 2.08 20.46 -18.40
N ILE A 38 3.16 20.96 -17.80
CA ILE A 38 4.24 21.66 -18.49
C ILE A 38 5.56 21.03 -18.04
N SER A 39 6.54 21.00 -18.94
CA SER A 39 7.89 20.55 -18.69
C SER A 39 8.64 21.52 -17.77
N LYS A 40 9.79 21.08 -17.24
CA LYS A 40 10.70 21.95 -16.49
C LYS A 40 11.17 23.14 -17.34
N ASP A 41 11.48 22.90 -18.62
CA ASP A 41 11.96 23.96 -19.51
C ASP A 41 10.89 25.04 -19.75
N GLU A 42 9.63 24.63 -19.93
CA GLU A 42 8.49 25.54 -20.08
C GLU A 42 8.24 26.34 -18.79
N PHE A 43 8.32 25.69 -17.63
CA PHE A 43 8.17 26.36 -16.35
C PHE A 43 9.30 27.37 -16.09
N ASP A 44 10.56 26.97 -16.30
CA ASP A 44 11.72 27.83 -16.12
C ASP A 44 11.70 29.01 -17.11
N ALA A 45 11.21 28.82 -18.34
CA ALA A 45 11.04 29.88 -19.33
C ALA A 45 10.03 30.93 -18.86
N GLU A 46 8.89 30.49 -18.34
CA GLU A 46 7.84 31.38 -17.85
C GLU A 46 8.25 32.06 -16.53
N ALA A 47 8.99 31.38 -15.65
CA ALA A 47 9.60 31.99 -14.47
C ALA A 47 10.59 33.11 -14.85
N ARG A 48 11.43 32.90 -15.87
CA ARG A 48 12.33 33.96 -16.40
C ARG A 48 11.54 35.14 -16.97
N ARG A 49 10.40 34.90 -17.62
CA ARG A 49 9.52 35.97 -18.14
C ARG A 49 8.94 36.82 -17.02
N LEU A 50 8.59 36.21 -15.89
CA LEU A 50 8.00 36.89 -14.74
C LEU A 50 9.01 37.63 -13.86
N LEU A 51 10.22 37.10 -13.70
CA LEU A 51 11.25 37.64 -12.81
C LEU A 51 12.22 38.61 -13.49
N GLY A 52 12.36 38.55 -14.81
CA GLY A 52 13.45 39.20 -15.54
C GLY A 52 14.81 38.51 -15.27
N GLN A 53 15.84 38.87 -16.03
CA GLN A 53 17.15 38.20 -15.96
C GLN A 53 17.87 38.37 -14.61
N ASP A 54 17.66 39.49 -13.93
CA ASP A 54 18.39 39.83 -12.69
C ASP A 54 17.91 39.02 -11.48
N ASN A 55 16.65 38.57 -11.48
CA ASN A 55 16.03 37.89 -10.34
C ASN A 55 15.79 36.38 -10.57
N VAL A 56 16.31 35.78 -11.64
CA VAL A 56 16.11 34.33 -11.90
C VAL A 56 16.66 33.46 -10.76
N HIS A 57 17.70 33.93 -10.08
CA HIS A 57 18.31 33.22 -8.96
C HIS A 57 17.33 32.97 -7.81
N VAL A 58 16.38 33.88 -7.53
CA VAL A 58 15.41 33.67 -6.43
C VAL A 58 14.42 32.53 -6.71
N HIS A 59 14.15 32.23 -7.98
CA HIS A 59 13.38 31.05 -8.39
C HIS A 59 14.17 29.77 -8.11
N ASN A 60 15.46 29.74 -8.46
CA ASN A 60 16.34 28.60 -8.19
C ASN A 60 16.49 28.36 -6.69
N ASP A 61 16.70 29.43 -5.91
CA ASP A 61 16.81 29.36 -4.45
C ASP A 61 15.54 28.80 -3.80
N PHE A 62 14.37 29.17 -4.31
CA PHE A 62 13.09 28.62 -3.86
C PHE A 62 12.94 27.13 -4.19
N LEU A 63 13.30 26.69 -5.41
CA LEU A 63 13.26 25.27 -5.77
C LEU A 63 14.25 24.45 -4.95
N LEU A 64 15.46 24.97 -4.72
CA LEU A 64 16.46 24.33 -3.85
C LEU A 64 15.97 24.21 -2.41
N ALA A 65 15.28 25.23 -1.88
CA ALA A 65 14.69 25.17 -0.54
C ALA A 65 13.59 24.10 -0.44
N ILE A 66 12.78 23.92 -1.47
CA ILE A 66 11.79 22.83 -1.55
C ILE A 66 12.49 21.47 -1.52
N LEU A 67 13.47 21.25 -2.42
CA LEU A 67 14.18 19.98 -2.53
C LEU A 67 14.93 19.62 -1.24
N THR A 68 15.59 20.60 -0.62
CA THR A 68 16.29 20.43 0.66
C THR A 68 15.32 19.98 1.75
N ARG A 69 14.11 20.56 1.80
CA ARG A 69 13.09 20.16 2.77
C ARG A 69 12.59 18.74 2.52
N CYS A 70 12.35 18.35 1.27
CA CYS A 70 11.98 16.98 0.91
C CYS A 70 13.06 15.98 1.34
N GLN A 71 14.33 16.28 1.11
CA GLN A 71 15.44 15.41 1.51
C GLN A 71 15.55 15.25 3.04
N ILE A 72 15.35 16.32 3.81
CA ILE A 72 15.36 16.25 5.28
C ILE A 72 14.20 15.38 5.80
N ILE A 73 13.01 15.51 5.22
CA ILE A 73 11.84 14.70 5.60
C ILE A 73 12.11 13.22 5.34
N VAL A 74 12.72 12.89 4.20
CA VAL A 74 13.09 11.51 3.84
C VAL A 74 14.24 10.97 4.69
N SER A 75 15.15 11.83 5.15
CA SER A 75 16.35 11.44 5.91
C SER A 75 16.17 11.47 7.43
N ALA A 76 15.03 11.93 7.95
CA ALA A 76 14.76 11.99 9.38
C ALA A 76 14.40 10.58 9.90
N PRO A 77 15.19 9.97 10.80
CA PRO A 77 14.85 8.67 11.36
C PRO A 77 13.67 8.78 12.32
N GLU A 78 12.62 8.00 12.08
CA GLU A 78 11.51 7.85 13.02
C GLU A 78 11.92 6.96 14.21
N GLY A 79 11.71 7.45 15.43
CA GLY A 79 11.60 6.59 16.62
C GLY A 79 12.29 7.08 17.91
N PRO A 80 11.56 7.16 19.04
CA PRO A 80 12.13 7.38 20.37
C PRO A 80 12.52 6.05 21.05
N GLY A 81 13.73 5.98 21.63
CA GLY A 81 14.07 5.04 22.72
C GLY A 81 15.17 3.98 22.47
N SER A 82 16.38 4.26 22.99
CA SER A 82 17.47 3.37 23.45
C SER A 82 18.05 2.31 22.48
N LEU A 83 19.35 2.25 22.18
CA LEU A 83 20.53 2.29 23.07
C LEU A 83 21.77 2.91 22.39
N PRO A 84 22.71 3.49 23.16
CA PRO A 84 24.00 3.95 22.69
C PRO A 84 25.11 2.93 22.98
N TRP A 85 25.83 2.50 21.95
CA TRP A 85 27.14 1.87 22.06
C TRP A 85 28.00 2.39 20.91
N GLN A 86 29.30 2.63 21.00
CA GLN A 86 30.28 2.83 22.07
C GLN A 86 31.56 3.16 21.29
N GLY A 87 32.41 4.07 21.78
CA GLY A 87 33.81 4.16 21.33
C GLY A 87 34.28 5.54 20.91
N GLY A 88 34.91 6.25 21.84
CA GLY A 88 35.61 7.51 21.57
C GLY A 88 36.21 8.08 22.85
N SER A 89 37.33 7.50 23.27
CA SER A 89 38.08 7.82 24.48
C SER A 89 38.50 9.30 24.57
N ALA A 90 38.57 9.78 25.81
CA ALA A 90 38.78 11.14 26.25
C ALA A 90 40.14 11.76 25.90
N SER A 91 40.17 13.09 25.75
CA SER A 91 41.02 13.93 26.59
C SER A 91 40.54 15.39 26.64
N LYS A 92 40.46 15.88 27.88
CA LYS A 92 40.25 17.28 28.34
C LYS A 92 41.43 18.18 27.85
N PRO A 93 41.35 19.54 27.84
CA PRO A 93 41.02 20.36 29.03
C PRO A 93 40.31 21.71 28.77
N GLY A 94 40.04 22.43 29.87
CA GLY A 94 39.10 23.54 29.92
C GLY A 94 39.67 24.97 29.92
N LYS A 95 38.72 25.91 29.73
CA LYS A 95 38.57 27.27 30.29
C LYS A 95 39.53 28.40 29.82
N PRO A 96 39.14 29.70 29.98
CA PRO A 96 38.72 30.54 28.85
C PRO A 96 39.51 31.84 28.67
N ASN A 97 39.13 32.61 27.64
CA ASN A 97 39.17 34.09 27.55
C ASN A 97 40.22 34.76 26.62
N ARG A 98 39.76 35.88 26.03
CA ARG A 98 40.44 37.05 25.42
C ARG A 98 40.68 37.14 23.91
N LYS A 99 40.07 38.22 23.38
CA LYS A 99 40.31 38.96 22.12
C LYS A 99 41.81 39.10 21.77
N LYS A 100 42.17 38.95 20.48
CA LYS A 100 42.83 39.96 19.62
C LYS A 100 43.31 39.38 18.26
N LYS A 101 42.94 40.12 17.21
CA LYS A 101 43.63 40.45 15.93
C LYS A 101 44.50 39.39 15.21
N PHE A 102 44.19 39.22 13.92
CA PHE A 102 45.00 38.59 12.87
C PHE A 102 46.46 39.08 12.84
N PRO A 103 47.37 38.20 12.37
CA PRO A 103 48.32 38.60 11.35
C PRO A 103 48.30 37.68 10.12
N SER A 104 48.34 38.32 8.95
CA SER A 104 48.58 37.72 7.64
C SER A 104 50.03 37.26 7.53
N VAL A 105 50.26 36.00 7.13
CA VAL A 105 51.56 35.54 6.61
C VAL A 105 51.31 34.60 5.44
N ARG A 106 51.76 35.01 4.24
CA ARG A 106 51.90 34.20 3.02
C ARG A 106 52.53 32.84 3.38
N GLN A 107 51.77 31.75 3.24
CA GLN A 107 52.31 30.40 3.37
C GLN A 107 52.55 29.79 1.99
N LYS A 108 53.83 29.47 1.75
CA LYS A 108 54.37 28.77 0.58
C LYS A 108 53.65 27.43 0.39
N PHE A 109 53.34 27.08 -0.86
CA PHE A 109 52.51 25.91 -1.23
C PHE A 109 53.30 24.61 -1.43
N ASP A 110 54.60 24.57 -1.11
CA ASP A 110 55.50 23.49 -1.53
C ASP A 110 55.32 22.12 -0.85
N HIS A 111 54.44 21.96 0.14
CA HIS A 111 54.29 20.69 0.87
C HIS A 111 52.85 20.23 1.13
N ARG A 112 51.86 20.66 0.34
CA ARG A 112 50.46 20.23 0.52
C ARG A 112 49.95 19.15 -0.43
N PHE A 113 50.73 18.78 -1.44
CA PHE A 113 50.37 17.68 -2.33
C PHE A 113 51.35 16.53 -2.14
N GLN A 114 50.95 15.57 -1.31
CA GLN A 114 51.50 14.22 -1.42
C GLN A 114 50.75 13.50 -2.55
N PRO A 115 51.43 12.68 -3.37
CA PRO A 115 50.75 11.81 -4.33
C PRO A 115 49.79 10.89 -3.57
N GLN A 116 48.52 11.26 -3.57
CA GLN A 116 47.48 10.48 -2.92
C GLN A 116 46.77 9.70 -4.01
N ASN A 117 46.70 8.38 -3.86
CA ASN A 117 46.00 7.54 -4.82
C ASN A 117 44.53 8.01 -4.89
N PRO A 118 44.01 8.50 -6.03
CA PRO A 118 42.64 8.98 -6.12
C PRO A 118 41.61 7.89 -5.76
N LEU A 119 42.00 6.61 -5.85
CA LEU A 119 41.18 5.47 -5.44
C LEU A 119 41.16 5.22 -3.93
N SER A 120 42.06 5.83 -3.15
CA SER A 120 42.10 5.66 -1.69
C SER A 120 41.00 6.46 -0.97
N ALA A 121 40.50 7.53 -1.59
CA ALA A 121 39.33 8.29 -1.13
C ALA A 121 38.08 7.99 -1.98
N ALA A 122 38.22 7.27 -3.09
CA ALA A 122 37.07 6.72 -3.80
C ALA A 122 36.40 5.69 -2.89
N GLN A 123 35.11 5.84 -2.66
CA GLN A 123 34.30 4.77 -2.09
C GLN A 123 34.61 3.50 -2.89
N PRO A 124 34.95 2.37 -2.23
CA PRO A 124 35.16 1.13 -2.96
C PRO A 124 33.93 0.91 -3.83
N PHE A 125 34.13 0.89 -5.14
CA PHE A 125 33.09 0.54 -6.08
C PHE A 125 32.83 -0.95 -5.87
N SER A 126 31.97 -1.27 -4.89
CA SER A 126 31.14 -2.44 -5.00
C SER A 126 30.44 -2.26 -6.34
N PRO A 127 30.54 -3.20 -7.29
CA PRO A 127 29.48 -3.31 -8.27
C PRO A 127 28.21 -3.33 -7.42
N ARG A 128 27.46 -2.24 -7.42
CA ARG A 128 26.05 -2.36 -7.15
C ARG A 128 25.60 -3.27 -8.29
N GLU A 129 25.52 -4.57 -8.00
CA GLU A 129 24.41 -5.34 -8.52
C GLU A 129 23.24 -4.39 -8.46
N LEU A 130 22.74 -4.01 -9.65
CA LEU A 130 21.60 -3.14 -9.81
C LEU A 130 20.55 -3.62 -8.83
N THR A 131 20.50 -2.96 -7.68
CA THR A 131 19.55 -3.30 -6.64
C THR A 131 18.26 -2.78 -7.25
N PRO A 132 17.22 -3.61 -7.43
CA PRO A 132 16.01 -3.23 -8.16
C PRO A 132 15.15 -2.24 -7.34
N GLY A 133 15.69 -1.06 -7.08
CA GLY A 133 15.16 -0.12 -6.09
C GLY A 133 15.58 1.35 -6.25
N GLU A 134 16.29 1.74 -7.32
CA GLU A 134 16.49 3.18 -7.61
C GLU A 134 15.39 3.77 -8.52
N ASP A 135 14.53 2.90 -9.07
CA ASP A 135 13.13 3.23 -9.39
C ASP A 135 12.26 2.69 -8.25
N GLU A 136 12.24 3.36 -7.10
CA GLU A 136 11.13 3.18 -6.14
C GLU A 136 9.90 3.93 -6.65
N GLU A 137 9.52 3.62 -7.89
CA GLU A 137 8.25 3.95 -8.48
C GLU A 137 7.18 3.48 -7.50
N LEU A 138 6.31 4.37 -7.03
CA LEU A 138 5.26 4.13 -6.03
C LEU A 138 4.49 2.83 -6.31
N ARG A 139 5.01 1.68 -5.85
CA ARG A 139 4.47 0.38 -6.22
C ARG A 139 3.08 0.27 -5.64
N LEU A 140 2.09 0.15 -6.52
CA LEU A 140 0.71 -0.08 -6.14
C LEU A 140 0.58 -1.49 -5.55
N SER A 141 -0.43 -1.72 -4.72
CA SER A 141 -0.73 -3.04 -4.15
C SER A 141 -0.90 -4.13 -5.23
N ALA A 142 -1.31 -3.76 -6.44
CA ALA A 142 -1.39 -4.67 -7.58
C ALA A 142 -0.02 -5.23 -8.02
N HIS A 143 1.08 -4.51 -7.78
CA HIS A 143 2.44 -4.92 -8.14
C HIS A 143 3.12 -5.67 -7.00
N THR A 144 2.91 -5.22 -5.75
CA THR A 144 3.52 -5.86 -4.58
C THR A 144 2.78 -7.10 -4.12
N LEU A 145 1.50 -7.25 -4.53
CA LEU A 145 0.56 -8.25 -4.01
C LEU A 145 0.39 -8.20 -2.49
N LEU A 146 0.70 -7.04 -1.89
CA LEU A 146 0.60 -6.77 -0.47
C LEU A 146 -0.37 -5.62 -0.24
N LEU A 147 -1.08 -5.69 0.89
CA LEU A 147 -1.87 -4.56 1.36
C LEU A 147 -0.96 -3.36 1.66
N PRO A 148 -1.42 -2.13 1.40
CA PRO A 148 -0.61 -0.96 1.68
C PRO A 148 -0.36 -0.85 3.20
N THR A 149 0.87 -0.53 3.57
CA THR A 149 1.19 -0.22 4.97
C THR A 149 0.53 1.09 5.39
N ARG A 150 0.41 1.32 6.70
CA ARG A 150 -0.13 2.58 7.25
C ARG A 150 0.56 3.81 6.63
N GLY A 151 1.90 3.82 6.62
CA GLY A 151 2.68 4.92 6.06
C GLY A 151 2.50 5.09 4.54
N GLN A 152 2.40 3.99 3.79
CA GLN A 152 2.12 4.05 2.34
C GLN A 152 0.75 4.67 2.05
N LEU A 153 -0.23 4.33 2.87
CA LEU A 153 -1.60 4.81 2.75
C LEU A 153 -1.70 6.28 3.17
N GLU A 154 -1.05 6.65 4.28
CA GLU A 154 -0.93 8.04 4.74
C GLU A 154 -0.27 8.94 3.70
N ALA A 155 0.88 8.53 3.15
CA ALA A 155 1.58 9.30 2.11
C ALA A 155 0.66 9.57 0.90
N ARG A 156 -0.09 8.56 0.46
CA ARG A 156 -1.05 8.69 -0.65
C ARG A 156 -2.24 9.57 -0.30
N MET A 157 -2.78 9.44 0.91
CA MET A 157 -3.86 10.30 1.39
C MET A 157 -3.39 11.76 1.49
N MET A 158 -2.15 12.01 1.89
CA MET A 158 -1.57 13.35 2.00
C MET A 158 -1.38 14.00 0.63
N VAL A 159 -0.90 13.25 -0.37
CA VAL A 159 -0.86 13.70 -1.77
C VAL A 159 -2.27 14.01 -2.28
N THR A 160 -3.23 13.13 -2.02
CA THR A 160 -4.64 13.32 -2.44
C THR A 160 -5.27 14.55 -1.76
N ALA A 161 -5.03 14.73 -0.47
CA ALA A 161 -5.49 15.90 0.29
C ALA A 161 -4.93 17.19 -0.32
N PHE A 162 -3.62 17.22 -0.58
CA PHE A 162 -2.97 18.35 -1.24
C PHE A 162 -3.55 18.64 -2.63
N GLU A 163 -3.79 17.62 -3.46
CA GLU A 163 -4.41 17.78 -4.78
C GLU A 163 -5.81 18.39 -4.73
N LEU A 164 -6.57 18.06 -3.67
CA LEU A 164 -7.90 18.59 -3.40
C LEU A 164 -7.88 19.94 -2.66
N GLY A 165 -6.70 20.49 -2.35
CA GLY A 165 -6.55 21.76 -1.65
C GLY A 165 -6.79 21.69 -0.14
N LEU A 166 -6.64 20.50 0.45
CA LEU A 166 -6.67 20.27 1.89
C LEU A 166 -5.25 20.28 2.46
N ASP A 167 -5.11 20.76 3.70
CA ASP A 167 -3.79 20.99 4.31
C ASP A 167 -3.12 19.73 4.86
N ASN A 168 -3.89 18.83 5.48
CA ASN A 168 -3.35 17.63 6.11
C ASN A 168 -4.38 16.48 6.23
N VAL A 169 -3.88 15.30 6.56
CA VAL A 169 -4.66 14.10 6.89
C VAL A 169 -4.48 13.79 8.37
N THR A 170 -5.56 13.40 9.05
CA THR A 170 -5.49 12.96 10.45
C THR A 170 -5.14 11.48 10.55
N GLU A 171 -4.40 11.11 11.60
CA GLU A 171 -4.04 9.72 11.92
C GLU A 171 -5.28 8.79 12.01
N ASP A 172 -6.40 9.31 12.53
CA ASP A 172 -7.66 8.56 12.63
C ASP A 172 -8.24 8.25 11.24
N ALA A 173 -8.14 9.18 10.28
CA ALA A 173 -8.62 8.95 8.92
C ALA A 173 -7.80 7.85 8.22
N VAL A 174 -6.48 7.85 8.41
CA VAL A 174 -5.60 6.78 7.93
C VAL A 174 -5.99 5.45 8.58
N GLY A 175 -6.19 5.44 9.90
CA GLY A 175 -6.60 4.24 10.64
C GLY A 175 -7.94 3.67 10.18
N MET A 176 -8.94 4.53 9.96
CA MET A 176 -10.24 4.12 9.43
C MET A 176 -10.12 3.51 8.04
N LEU A 177 -9.29 4.08 7.17
CA LEU A 177 -9.11 3.58 5.81
C LEU A 177 -8.37 2.24 5.78
N VAL A 178 -7.37 2.01 6.65
CA VAL A 178 -6.74 0.69 6.84
C VAL A 178 -7.79 -0.35 7.24
N CYS A 179 -8.59 -0.06 8.28
CA CYS A 179 -9.66 -0.95 8.71
C CYS A 179 -10.69 -1.21 7.61
N ALA A 180 -11.08 -0.17 6.87
CA ALA A 180 -12.07 -0.29 5.78
C ALA A 180 -11.57 -1.20 4.66
N VAL A 181 -10.30 -1.10 4.27
CA VAL A 181 -9.69 -1.99 3.26
C VAL A 181 -9.68 -3.43 3.74
N GLU A 182 -9.29 -3.67 5.00
CA GLU A 182 -9.30 -5.02 5.57
C GLU A 182 -10.70 -5.64 5.63
N VAL A 183 -11.68 -4.88 6.11
CA VAL A 183 -13.07 -5.34 6.21
C VAL A 183 -13.62 -5.63 4.82
N HIS A 184 -13.41 -4.72 3.87
CA HIS A 184 -13.88 -4.91 2.50
C HIS A 184 -13.31 -6.17 1.84
N LEU A 185 -12.02 -6.45 2.03
CA LEU A 185 -11.41 -7.69 1.52
C LEU A 185 -11.94 -8.94 2.22
N LYS A 186 -12.16 -8.87 3.54
CA LYS A 186 -12.81 -9.96 4.28
C LYS A 186 -14.23 -10.22 3.76
N ASP A 187 -14.98 -9.17 3.39
CA ASP A 187 -16.32 -9.31 2.82
C ASP A 187 -16.28 -9.99 1.44
N VAL A 188 -15.33 -9.60 0.57
CA VAL A 188 -15.11 -10.26 -0.73
C VAL A 188 -14.75 -11.73 -0.56
N LEU A 189 -13.78 -12.05 0.30
CA LEU A 189 -13.40 -13.43 0.57
C LEU A 189 -14.54 -14.23 1.20
N THR A 190 -15.29 -13.62 2.11
CA THR A 190 -16.46 -14.24 2.74
C THR A 190 -17.52 -14.55 1.69
N ALA A 191 -17.79 -13.65 0.74
CA ALA A 191 -18.71 -13.91 -0.36
C ALA A 191 -18.26 -15.08 -1.24
N VAL A 192 -16.97 -15.15 -1.58
CA VAL A 192 -16.39 -16.28 -2.35
C VAL A 192 -16.53 -17.59 -1.58
N ILE A 193 -16.09 -17.63 -0.32
CA ILE A 193 -16.11 -18.85 0.49
C ILE A 193 -17.54 -19.32 0.75
N SER A 194 -18.47 -18.40 0.99
CA SER A 194 -19.89 -18.70 1.22
C SER A 194 -20.60 -19.31 0.01
N ARG A 195 -20.11 -19.02 -1.21
CA ARG A 195 -20.61 -19.65 -2.45
C ARG A 195 -20.08 -21.07 -2.61
N ARG A 196 -18.82 -21.32 -2.20
CA ARG A 196 -18.14 -22.60 -2.37
C ARG A 196 -18.48 -23.61 -1.28
N LYS A 197 -18.64 -23.14 -0.05
CA LYS A 197 -18.81 -23.98 1.14
C LYS A 197 -20.00 -23.50 1.97
N ALA A 198 -20.71 -24.46 2.54
CA ALA A 198 -21.76 -24.16 3.50
C ALA A 198 -21.18 -23.53 4.77
N TYR A 199 -22.02 -22.75 5.42
CA TYR A 199 -21.72 -22.02 6.65
C TYR A 199 -23.00 -21.96 7.47
N ARG A 200 -22.86 -21.56 8.73
CA ARG A 200 -23.97 -21.36 9.65
C ARG A 200 -24.17 -19.89 9.94
N LEU A 201 -25.39 -19.50 10.29
CA LEU A 201 -25.73 -18.14 10.64
C LEU A 201 -26.05 -18.05 12.13
N ARG A 202 -25.32 -17.19 12.85
CA ARG A 202 -25.67 -16.76 14.20
C ARG A 202 -26.60 -15.55 14.07
N ASP A 203 -27.68 -15.54 14.84
CA ASP A 203 -28.72 -14.49 14.83
C ASP A 203 -29.30 -14.18 13.44
N GLY A 204 -29.25 -15.16 12.53
CA GLY A 204 -29.78 -15.03 11.15
C GLY A 204 -28.92 -14.18 10.20
N HIS A 205 -27.84 -13.54 10.66
CA HIS A 205 -27.05 -12.65 9.80
C HIS A 205 -25.53 -12.84 9.90
N PHE A 206 -25.00 -13.40 10.98
CA PHE A 206 -23.55 -13.52 11.19
C PHE A 206 -23.02 -14.89 10.74
N PRO A 207 -22.28 -14.98 9.62
CA PRO A 207 -21.79 -16.26 9.13
C PRO A 207 -20.63 -16.80 9.97
N TYR A 208 -20.68 -18.09 10.31
CA TYR A 208 -19.66 -18.80 11.08
C TYR A 208 -19.59 -20.28 10.65
N ALA A 209 -18.59 -21.02 11.15
CA ALA A 209 -18.42 -22.45 10.87
C ALA A 209 -18.41 -22.80 9.36
N PHE A 210 -17.64 -22.03 8.58
CA PHE A 210 -17.44 -22.26 7.15
C PHE A 210 -16.84 -23.63 6.88
N GLY A 211 -17.33 -24.31 5.84
CA GLY A 211 -16.90 -25.66 5.48
C GLY A 211 -17.48 -26.76 6.35
N SER A 212 -18.50 -26.45 7.16
CA SER A 212 -19.35 -27.48 7.74
C SER A 212 -20.20 -28.13 6.66
N ASP A 213 -20.50 -29.42 6.83
CA ASP A 213 -21.50 -30.08 6.00
C ASP A 213 -22.86 -29.40 6.19
N VAL A 214 -23.66 -29.34 5.12
CA VAL A 214 -25.02 -28.79 5.17
C VAL A 214 -25.84 -29.62 6.16
N THR A 215 -25.95 -29.11 7.39
CA THR A 215 -26.53 -29.80 8.54
C THR A 215 -27.53 -28.87 9.23
N PRO A 216 -28.82 -29.28 9.33
CA PRO A 216 -29.42 -30.48 8.75
C PRO A 216 -29.50 -30.42 7.22
N GLN A 217 -29.48 -31.57 6.55
CA GLN A 217 -29.67 -31.63 5.11
C GLN A 217 -31.09 -31.15 4.76
N PRO A 218 -31.27 -30.09 3.96
CA PRO A 218 -32.59 -29.47 3.72
C PRO A 218 -33.56 -30.40 2.98
N TYR A 219 -33.03 -31.41 2.29
CA TYR A 219 -33.78 -32.44 1.59
C TYR A 219 -34.06 -33.68 2.44
N LEU A 220 -33.48 -33.81 3.64
CA LEU A 220 -33.89 -34.80 4.63
C LEU A 220 -34.94 -34.19 5.55
N LYS A 221 -36.18 -34.67 5.42
CA LYS A 221 -37.27 -34.28 6.33
C LYS A 221 -36.98 -34.84 7.72
N ASN A 222 -36.44 -34.00 8.59
CA ASN A 222 -36.33 -34.33 10.00
C ASN A 222 -37.74 -34.24 10.62
N ARG A 223 -38.17 -35.28 11.35
CA ARG A 223 -39.50 -35.28 12.02
C ARG A 223 -39.55 -34.34 13.24
N HIS A 224 -38.43 -33.77 13.64
CA HIS A 224 -38.36 -32.77 14.70
C HIS A 224 -38.42 -31.35 14.12
N PRO A 225 -39.39 -30.52 14.54
CA PRO A 225 -39.42 -29.13 14.15
C PRO A 225 -38.20 -28.39 14.71
N PRO A 226 -37.64 -27.41 13.98
CA PRO A 226 -36.64 -26.51 14.54
C PRO A 226 -37.24 -25.80 15.77
N PRO A 227 -36.46 -25.57 16.84
CA PRO A 227 -36.92 -24.76 17.96
C PRO A 227 -37.36 -23.38 17.42
N PRO A 228 -38.50 -22.84 17.87
CA PRO A 228 -38.98 -21.55 17.38
C PRO A 228 -37.91 -20.49 17.63
N PRO A 229 -37.74 -19.50 16.72
CA PRO A 229 -36.91 -18.36 17.02
C PRO A 229 -37.47 -17.72 18.29
N SER A 230 -36.68 -17.69 19.36
CA SER A 230 -37.09 -17.11 20.64
C SER A 230 -37.62 -15.71 20.38
N ALA A 231 -38.94 -15.58 20.42
CA ALA A 231 -39.62 -14.32 20.27
C ALA A 231 -39.19 -13.45 21.44
N SER A 232 -38.53 -12.32 21.11
CA SER A 232 -38.44 -11.11 21.93
C SER A 232 -38.04 -11.32 23.40
N LEU A 233 -36.76 -11.11 23.71
CA LEU A 233 -36.32 -10.78 25.06
C LEU A 233 -35.56 -9.44 25.07
N PRO A 234 -35.70 -8.66 26.16
CA PRO A 234 -35.34 -7.25 26.22
C PRO A 234 -33.83 -7.03 26.10
N ALA A 235 -33.44 -5.79 25.76
CA ALA A 235 -32.06 -5.34 25.65
C ALA A 235 -31.24 -5.70 26.91
N GLY A 236 -30.53 -6.82 26.82
CA GLY A 236 -29.61 -7.36 27.82
C GLY A 236 -28.42 -8.02 27.10
N PRO A 237 -27.33 -8.32 27.83
CA PRO A 237 -26.17 -9.00 27.24
C PRO A 237 -26.62 -10.33 26.60
N PRO A 238 -25.96 -10.75 25.49
CA PRO A 238 -26.44 -11.87 24.68
C PRO A 238 -26.69 -13.11 25.54
N PRO A 239 -27.79 -13.85 25.31
CA PRO A 239 -28.11 -15.03 26.09
C PRO A 239 -26.93 -16.02 25.99
N GLN A 240 -26.26 -16.23 27.13
CA GLN A 240 -25.22 -17.24 27.25
C GLN A 240 -25.93 -18.59 27.12
N VAL A 241 -25.78 -19.24 25.97
CA VAL A 241 -26.24 -20.62 25.77
C VAL A 241 -25.62 -21.47 26.88
N SER A 242 -26.44 -22.17 27.65
CA SER A 242 -25.91 -23.02 28.70
C SER A 242 -25.03 -24.13 28.10
N PRO A 243 -23.97 -24.60 28.78
CA PRO A 243 -23.12 -25.67 28.27
C PRO A 243 -23.93 -26.91 27.84
N ASP A 244 -24.94 -27.29 28.64
CA ASP A 244 -25.84 -28.41 28.35
C ASP A 244 -26.64 -28.21 27.05
N GLU A 245 -27.17 -27.00 26.81
CA GLU A 245 -27.87 -26.69 25.56
C GLU A 245 -26.92 -26.72 24.36
N ALA A 246 -25.69 -26.23 24.52
CA ALA A 246 -24.68 -26.27 23.48
C ALA A 246 -24.27 -27.71 23.13
N GLU A 247 -24.10 -28.57 24.14
CA GLU A 247 -23.82 -29.99 23.97
C GLU A 247 -24.98 -30.71 23.27
N GLN A 248 -26.22 -30.45 23.69
CA GLN A 248 -27.41 -31.05 23.08
C GLN A 248 -27.57 -30.61 21.61
N GLN A 249 -27.31 -29.34 21.30
CA GLN A 249 -27.33 -28.84 19.93
C GLN A 249 -26.21 -29.48 19.08
N ALA A 250 -25.01 -29.64 19.63
CA ALA A 250 -23.90 -30.32 18.95
C ALA A 250 -24.23 -31.80 18.67
N ALA A 251 -24.80 -32.52 19.64
CA ALA A 251 -25.22 -33.91 19.49
C ALA A 251 -26.30 -34.08 18.42
N LEU A 252 -27.28 -33.18 18.37
CA LEU A 252 -28.30 -33.18 17.33
C LEU A 252 -27.68 -33.00 15.93
N LEU A 253 -26.74 -32.07 15.79
CA LEU A 253 -26.08 -31.78 14.52
C LEU A 253 -25.23 -32.97 14.03
N LEU A 254 -24.53 -33.65 14.95
CA LEU A 254 -23.80 -34.89 14.66
C LEU A 254 -24.74 -36.02 14.23
N ALA A 255 -25.90 -36.18 14.89
CA ALA A 255 -26.91 -37.15 14.48
C ALA A 255 -27.49 -36.84 13.09
N CYS A 256 -27.48 -35.56 12.68
CA CYS A 256 -27.97 -35.09 11.39
C CYS A 256 -26.87 -34.95 10.32
N SER A 257 -25.58 -35.17 10.65
CA SER A 257 -24.50 -35.14 9.66
C SER A 257 -24.48 -36.45 8.89
N GLY A 258 -24.76 -36.40 7.58
CA GLY A 258 -24.70 -37.56 6.71
C GLY A 258 -23.28 -38.14 6.65
N GLY A 259 -23.14 -39.45 6.51
CA GLY A 259 -21.84 -40.16 6.55
C GLY A 259 -20.96 -40.03 5.30
N SER A 260 -21.24 -39.09 4.39
CA SER A 260 -20.44 -38.90 3.17
C SER A 260 -19.83 -37.51 3.20
N LEU A 261 -18.49 -37.46 3.32
CA LEU A 261 -17.74 -36.23 3.14
C LEU A 261 -17.76 -35.86 1.64
N PRO A 262 -18.13 -34.62 1.28
CA PRO A 262 -18.02 -34.18 -0.10
C PRO A 262 -16.55 -34.24 -0.55
N PRO A 263 -16.29 -34.51 -1.84
CA PRO A 263 -14.94 -34.52 -2.36
C PRO A 263 -14.27 -33.16 -2.15
N PRO A 264 -12.94 -33.12 -1.90
CA PRO A 264 -12.23 -31.86 -1.70
C PRO A 264 -12.36 -30.98 -2.95
N LEU A 265 -12.77 -29.74 -2.75
CA LEU A 265 -12.86 -28.75 -3.81
C LEU A 265 -11.45 -28.33 -4.28
N PRO A 266 -11.27 -27.99 -5.57
CA PRO A 266 -10.01 -27.43 -6.04
C PRO A 266 -9.69 -26.08 -5.35
N PRO A 267 -8.45 -25.57 -5.45
CA PRO A 267 -8.11 -24.22 -5.00
C PRO A 267 -9.06 -23.16 -5.58
N ILE A 268 -9.25 -22.06 -4.84
CA ILE A 268 -10.08 -20.93 -5.30
C ILE A 268 -9.46 -20.36 -6.58
N ASN A 269 -10.29 -20.12 -7.59
CA ASN A 269 -9.89 -19.55 -8.86
C ASN A 269 -10.72 -18.29 -9.23
N MET A 270 -10.40 -17.69 -10.37
CA MET A 270 -11.07 -16.46 -10.84
C MET A 270 -12.55 -16.66 -11.21
N ALA A 271 -12.97 -17.88 -11.52
CA ALA A 271 -14.38 -18.18 -11.80
C ALA A 271 -15.21 -18.15 -10.51
N ASP A 272 -14.65 -18.67 -9.40
CA ASP A 272 -15.29 -18.56 -8.07
C ASP A 272 -15.50 -17.09 -7.67
N LEU A 273 -14.51 -16.23 -7.95
CA LEU A 273 -14.60 -14.78 -7.70
C LEU A 273 -15.65 -14.10 -8.58
N LEU A 274 -15.69 -14.44 -9.87
CA LEU A 274 -16.68 -13.92 -10.82
C LEU A 274 -18.10 -14.26 -10.34
N GLU A 275 -18.35 -15.52 -10.02
CA GLU A 275 -19.66 -16.00 -9.58
C GLU A 275 -20.08 -15.32 -8.27
N ALA A 276 -19.17 -15.20 -7.31
CA ALA A 276 -19.44 -14.54 -6.04
C ALA A 276 -19.85 -13.08 -6.22
N LEU A 277 -19.16 -12.32 -7.08
CA LEU A 277 -19.48 -10.91 -7.34
C LEU A 277 -20.76 -10.75 -8.17
N GLN A 278 -21.17 -11.75 -8.97
CA GLN A 278 -22.46 -11.72 -9.68
C GLN A 278 -23.63 -11.89 -8.71
N VAL A 279 -23.50 -12.77 -7.73
CA VAL A 279 -24.54 -13.05 -6.72
C VAL A 279 -24.56 -11.97 -5.64
N HIS A 280 -23.40 -11.62 -5.09
CA HIS A 280 -23.25 -10.69 -3.97
C HIS A 280 -22.76 -9.31 -4.45
N ARG A 281 -23.52 -8.66 -5.34
CA ARG A 281 -23.15 -7.36 -5.93
C ARG A 281 -22.94 -6.25 -4.88
N ALA A 282 -23.63 -6.35 -3.75
CA ALA A 282 -23.54 -5.37 -2.65
C ALA A 282 -22.14 -5.31 -2.01
N VAL A 283 -21.30 -6.33 -2.18
CA VAL A 283 -19.93 -6.34 -1.63
C VAL A 283 -19.08 -5.23 -2.24
N VAL A 284 -19.32 -4.85 -3.50
CA VAL A 284 -18.69 -3.69 -4.15
C VAL A 284 -19.80 -2.72 -4.56
N PRO A 285 -20.23 -1.81 -3.66
CA PRO A 285 -21.38 -0.94 -3.90
C PRO A 285 -21.19 0.04 -5.06
N SER A 286 -19.95 0.47 -5.29
CA SER A 286 -19.63 1.42 -6.35
C SER A 286 -19.70 0.76 -7.72
N HIS A 287 -20.66 1.20 -8.55
CA HIS A 287 -20.86 0.66 -9.90
C HIS A 287 -19.60 0.76 -10.77
N SER A 288 -18.90 1.90 -10.75
CA SER A 288 -17.70 2.11 -11.57
C SER A 288 -16.56 1.17 -11.16
N VAL A 289 -16.40 0.92 -9.85
CA VAL A 289 -15.38 0.01 -9.33
C VAL A 289 -15.77 -1.44 -9.65
N TYR A 290 -17.05 -1.79 -9.47
CA TYR A 290 -17.57 -3.11 -9.79
C TYR A 290 -17.36 -3.46 -11.26
N ALA A 291 -17.80 -2.58 -12.19
CA ALA A 291 -17.70 -2.83 -13.62
C ALA A 291 -16.25 -3.07 -14.08
N LEU A 292 -15.33 -2.18 -13.70
CA LEU A 292 -13.90 -2.34 -14.03
C LEU A 292 -13.29 -3.62 -13.41
N SER A 293 -13.72 -3.99 -12.20
CA SER A 293 -13.24 -5.22 -11.56
C SER A 293 -13.74 -6.46 -12.30
N MET A 294 -15.01 -6.48 -12.70
CA MET A 294 -15.60 -7.56 -13.49
C MET A 294 -14.91 -7.72 -14.85
N GLU A 295 -14.63 -6.62 -15.55
CA GLU A 295 -13.88 -6.65 -16.82
C GLU A 295 -12.48 -7.25 -16.65
N ARG A 296 -11.76 -6.84 -15.59
CA ARG A 296 -10.43 -7.38 -15.29
C ARG A 296 -10.46 -8.87 -14.97
N ILE A 297 -11.46 -9.33 -14.22
CA ILE A 297 -11.65 -10.76 -13.93
C ILE A 297 -11.90 -11.53 -15.22
N LEU A 298 -12.84 -11.05 -16.05
CA LEU A 298 -13.17 -11.68 -17.33
C LEU A 298 -11.96 -11.74 -18.28
N ALA A 299 -11.13 -10.71 -18.31
CA ALA A 299 -9.90 -10.70 -19.11
C ALA A 299 -8.85 -11.73 -18.63
N GLN A 300 -8.88 -12.13 -17.35
CA GLN A 300 -7.99 -13.16 -16.79
C GLN A 300 -8.58 -14.57 -16.86
N LEU A 301 -9.87 -14.71 -17.18
CA LEU A 301 -10.50 -15.99 -17.43
C LEU A 301 -10.07 -16.47 -18.83
N TRP A 302 -8.86 -17.01 -18.90
CA TRP A 302 -8.39 -17.70 -20.09
C TRP A 302 -9.12 -19.03 -20.24
N HIS A 303 -9.64 -19.27 -21.44
CA HIS A 303 -10.06 -20.59 -21.87
C HIS A 303 -9.21 -21.00 -23.06
N PRO A 304 -8.68 -22.24 -23.07
CA PRO A 304 -7.97 -22.74 -24.23
C PRO A 304 -8.89 -22.69 -25.43
N SER A 305 -8.36 -22.21 -26.55
CA SER A 305 -9.05 -22.26 -27.82
C SER A 305 -9.36 -23.70 -28.21
N HIS A 306 -10.34 -23.89 -29.10
CA HIS A 306 -10.69 -25.23 -29.58
C HIS A 306 -9.47 -25.93 -30.21
N GLU A 307 -8.65 -25.17 -30.92
CA GLU A 307 -7.42 -25.65 -31.56
C GLU A 307 -6.37 -26.09 -30.53
N GLU A 308 -6.18 -25.34 -29.44
CA GLU A 308 -5.27 -25.73 -28.35
C GLU A 308 -5.77 -26.97 -27.60
N LEU A 309 -7.09 -27.10 -27.40
CA LEU A 309 -7.68 -28.31 -26.81
C LEU A 309 -7.46 -29.55 -27.69
N GLU A 310 -7.62 -29.41 -29.00
CA GLU A 310 -7.34 -30.50 -29.96
C GLU A 310 -5.85 -30.87 -29.96
N GLN A 311 -4.95 -29.87 -29.96
CA GLN A 311 -3.51 -30.10 -29.88
C GLN A 311 -3.10 -30.78 -28.57
N ASP A 312 -3.68 -30.39 -27.43
CA ASP A 312 -3.43 -31.05 -26.15
C ASP A 312 -3.93 -32.50 -26.13
N GLN A 313 -5.09 -32.80 -26.74
CA GLN A 313 -5.57 -34.17 -26.91
C GLN A 313 -4.62 -35.01 -27.76
N VAL A 314 -4.13 -34.47 -28.89
CA VAL A 314 -3.14 -35.15 -29.74
C VAL A 314 -1.83 -35.36 -28.99
N HIS A 315 -1.38 -34.36 -28.21
CA HIS A 315 -0.17 -34.44 -27.40
C HIS A 315 -0.28 -35.52 -26.32
N ARG A 316 -1.38 -35.54 -25.56
CA ARG A 316 -1.64 -36.59 -24.54
C ARG A 316 -1.73 -37.98 -25.15
N ARG A 317 -2.35 -38.14 -26.33
CA ARG A 317 -2.37 -39.41 -27.06
C ARG A 317 -0.97 -39.86 -27.50
N ARG A 318 -0.13 -38.92 -27.94
CA ARG A 318 1.27 -39.21 -28.31
C ARG A 318 2.08 -39.64 -27.09
N LEU A 319 1.97 -38.93 -25.97
CA LEU A 319 2.65 -39.29 -24.72
C LEU A 319 2.22 -40.69 -24.24
N ALA A 320 0.91 -40.98 -24.24
CA ALA A 320 0.40 -42.32 -23.87
C ALA A 320 0.88 -43.42 -24.83
N SER A 321 1.06 -43.10 -26.12
CA SER A 321 1.63 -44.02 -27.11
C SER A 321 3.14 -44.21 -26.92
N GLN A 322 3.85 -43.20 -26.41
CA GLN A 322 5.29 -43.21 -26.17
C GLN A 322 5.65 -43.89 -24.84
N GLU A 323 4.78 -43.83 -23.83
CA GLU A 323 4.90 -44.54 -22.55
C GLU A 323 4.45 -46.00 -22.60
N GLY A 324 4.04 -46.51 -23.78
CA GLY A 324 3.87 -47.94 -24.01
C GLY A 324 2.56 -48.55 -23.49
N LEU A 325 1.46 -47.80 -23.45
CA LEU A 325 0.11 -48.35 -23.26
C LEU A 325 -0.51 -48.76 -24.61
N LEU A 326 0.13 -49.69 -25.31
CA LEU A 326 -0.53 -50.53 -26.30
C LEU A 326 -1.16 -51.72 -25.55
N ILE A 327 -2.40 -51.52 -25.07
CA ILE A 327 -3.28 -52.66 -24.80
C ILE A 327 -3.82 -53.10 -26.16
N TYR A 328 -3.32 -54.24 -26.64
CA TYR A 328 -3.95 -55.02 -27.72
C TYR A 328 -5.34 -55.50 -27.29
#